data_AF-A0A183HC20-F1
#
_entry.id   AF-A0A183HC20-F1
#
_cell.length_a   1.000
_cell.length_b   1.000
_cell.length_c   1.000
_cell.angle_alpha   90.00
_cell.angle_beta   90.00
_cell.angle_gamma   90.00
#
_symmetry.space_group_name_H-M   'P 1'
#
loop_
_entity.id
_entity.type
_entity.pdbx_description
1 polymer ?
#
loop_
_entity_poly.entity_id
_entity_poly.type
_entity_poly.pdbx_seq_one_letter_code
_entity_poly.pdbx_strand_id
1 'polypeptide(L)'
;AVAERAKLKSYILLGCIVILIQALPSHWVWDRQGIFFKLGVVDFAGCSCIHMVGGIIGLVATIYLKPRRNRFSENSVHQMSSPTNALLGTFMLWWGWFGINSGSACGVTDGRWRLAARASVATIMSSIGGGITSITFSFAKTKKLQVNYLIFGLLSSVVAITAICAVARPWHALLIGAISSAISISVIPALEFLKIDDPVGIIPIHLTASIWGMCAVGIFAEDDQVLALTNGHYGLIYSGSFKLLAIQMLCTLTILVYSAVVALIALFILGRSPLGIRVTDYEEQIGADVIEHGLAGTNIARYHIEKPLSSKTFATVTKAITKWKLQTRANRTLREQCAALGYSGESDNGAMLVRQRKNKFSNDGKCSAVI
;
A
#
# COMPACT_ATOMS: atom_id res chain seq x y z
N ALA A 1 3.32 -3.81 -5.01
CA ALA A 1 3.69 -2.56 -4.31
C ALA A 1 4.32 -1.52 -5.25
N VAL A 2 5.30 -1.89 -6.07
CA VAL A 2 6.14 -0.93 -6.83
C VAL A 2 5.76 -0.75 -8.31
N ALA A 3 4.53 -1.11 -8.67
CA ALA A 3 4.07 -1.14 -10.06
C ALA A 3 4.23 0.23 -10.76
N GLU A 4 4.44 0.19 -12.08
CA GLU A 4 4.60 1.33 -13.01
C GLU A 4 5.82 2.22 -12.80
N ARG A 5 6.53 2.13 -11.67
CA ARG A 5 7.65 3.04 -11.36
C ARG A 5 8.98 2.36 -11.01
N ALA A 6 9.02 1.03 -10.90
CA ALA A 6 10.26 0.30 -10.66
C ALA A 6 10.87 -0.19 -11.98
N LYS A 7 12.21 -0.14 -12.08
CA LYS A 7 12.97 -0.76 -13.17
C LYS A 7 12.90 -2.28 -13.07
N LEU A 8 12.74 -2.98 -14.19
CA LEU A 8 12.55 -4.42 -14.21
C LEU A 8 13.76 -5.18 -13.64
N LYS A 9 14.98 -4.82 -14.07
CA LYS A 9 16.22 -5.45 -13.58
C LYS A 9 16.37 -5.35 -12.06
N SER A 10 16.08 -4.17 -11.52
CA SER A 10 16.14 -3.90 -10.08
C SER A 10 15.03 -4.62 -9.33
N TYR A 11 13.84 -4.75 -9.92
CA TYR A 11 12.73 -5.53 -9.38
C TYR A 11 13.09 -7.02 -9.26
N ILE A 12 13.71 -7.61 -10.27
CA ILE A 12 14.16 -9.01 -10.24
C ILE A 12 15.18 -9.24 -9.12
N LEU A 13 16.20 -8.39 -9.04
CA LEU A 13 17.22 -8.48 -7.99
C LEU A 13 16.61 -8.29 -6.59
N LEU A 14 15.71 -7.31 -6.44
CA LEU A 14 14.97 -7.11 -5.19
C LEU A 14 14.15 -8.35 -4.84
N GLY A 15 13.51 -9.01 -5.81
CA GLY A 15 12.80 -10.27 -5.62
C GLY A 15 13.69 -11.37 -5.02
N CYS A 16 14.90 -11.55 -5.56
CA CYS A 16 15.87 -12.49 -5.00
C CYS A 16 16.26 -12.15 -3.56
N ILE A 17 16.47 -10.86 -3.26
CA ILE A 17 16.79 -10.39 -1.91
C ILE A 17 15.61 -10.64 -0.95
N VAL A 18 14.37 -10.38 -1.38
CA VAL A 18 13.17 -10.61 -0.57
C VAL A 18 13.02 -12.06 -0.19
N ILE A 19 13.38 -13.02 -1.05
CA ILE A 19 13.39 -14.44 -0.71
C ILE A 19 14.34 -14.71 0.46
N LEU A 20 15.54 -14.10 0.47
CA LEU A 20 16.49 -14.22 1.58
C LEU A 20 15.97 -13.56 2.86
N ILE A 21 15.32 -12.39 2.74
CA ILE A 21 14.67 -11.73 3.87
C ILE A 21 13.60 -12.64 4.47
N GLN A 22 12.80 -13.31 3.64
CA GLN A 22 11.73 -14.21 4.06
C GLN A 22 12.23 -15.52 4.69
N ALA A 23 13.37 -16.04 4.24
CA ALA A 23 13.91 -17.30 4.74
C ALA A 23 14.16 -17.28 6.25
N LEU A 24 14.63 -16.15 6.80
CA LEU A 24 14.97 -16.06 8.22
C LEU A 24 13.73 -16.07 9.15
N PRO A 25 12.68 -15.24 8.96
CA PRO A 25 11.41 -15.38 9.66
C PRO A 25 10.80 -16.77 9.52
N SER A 26 10.88 -17.37 8.33
CA SER A 26 10.38 -18.73 8.08
C SER A 26 11.09 -19.76 8.97
N HIS A 27 12.43 -19.65 9.10
CA HIS A 27 13.19 -20.48 10.04
C HIS A 27 12.79 -20.21 11.50
N TRP A 28 12.63 -18.94 11.91
CA TRP A 28 12.26 -18.64 13.29
C TRP A 28 10.91 -19.24 13.71
N VAL A 29 9.94 -19.27 12.81
CA VAL A 29 8.54 -19.65 13.10
C VAL A 29 8.26 -21.13 12.82
N TRP A 30 8.81 -21.70 11.74
CA TRP A 30 8.44 -23.07 11.31
C TRP A 30 9.50 -24.13 11.57
N ASP A 31 10.77 -23.74 11.71
CA ASP A 31 11.80 -24.72 12.06
C ASP A 31 11.68 -25.10 13.53
N ARG A 32 11.85 -26.39 13.86
CA ARG A 32 11.81 -26.87 15.25
C ARG A 32 12.85 -26.20 16.14
N GLN A 33 13.96 -25.74 15.55
CA GLN A 33 15.02 -25.02 16.24
C GLN A 33 14.77 -23.50 16.30
N GLY A 34 13.80 -23.00 15.55
CA GLY A 34 13.40 -21.60 15.51
C GLY A 34 12.97 -21.06 16.86
N ILE A 35 13.32 -19.80 17.13
CA ILE A 35 13.02 -19.15 18.41
C ILE A 35 11.52 -19.02 18.66
N PHE A 36 10.75 -18.67 17.63
CA PHE A 36 9.30 -18.49 17.75
C PHE A 36 8.57 -19.81 17.78
N PHE A 37 9.06 -20.83 17.07
CA PHE A 37 8.56 -22.20 17.21
C PHE A 37 8.66 -22.67 18.67
N LYS A 38 9.83 -22.52 19.30
CA LYS A 38 10.06 -22.92 20.70
C LYS A 38 9.23 -22.12 21.71
N LEU A 39 8.93 -20.86 21.41
CA LEU A 39 8.07 -20.01 22.23
C LEU A 39 6.58 -20.38 22.10
N GLY A 40 6.19 -21.25 21.16
CA GLY A 40 4.80 -21.65 20.94
C GLY A 40 4.01 -20.67 20.07
N VAL A 41 4.68 -19.95 19.17
CA VAL A 41 4.01 -19.14 18.14
C VAL A 41 3.21 -20.05 17.22
N VAL A 42 1.97 -19.67 16.95
CA VAL A 42 1.12 -20.37 15.98
C VAL A 42 0.99 -19.53 14.73
N ASP A 43 1.52 -20.06 13.64
CA ASP A 43 1.34 -19.53 12.30
C ASP A 43 1.31 -20.71 11.32
N PHE A 44 0.12 -21.28 11.12
CA PHE A 44 -0.03 -22.56 10.44
C PHE A 44 0.39 -22.51 8.97
N ALA A 45 -0.01 -21.46 8.24
CA ALA A 45 0.19 -21.38 6.78
C ALA A 45 0.90 -20.09 6.32
N GLY A 46 1.43 -19.26 7.23
CA GLY A 46 2.37 -18.18 6.88
C GLY A 46 1.78 -16.79 6.88
N CYS A 47 0.90 -16.50 7.82
CA CYS A 47 0.38 -15.16 8.08
C CYS A 47 1.50 -14.17 8.41
N SER A 48 2.47 -14.60 9.22
CA SER A 48 3.64 -13.80 9.58
C SER A 48 4.77 -13.92 8.57
N CYS A 49 5.20 -15.14 8.26
CA CYS A 49 6.39 -15.37 7.44
C CYS A 49 6.20 -15.01 5.96
N ILE A 50 4.98 -15.06 5.43
CA ILE A 50 4.71 -14.75 4.02
C ILE A 50 4.03 -13.38 3.92
N HIS A 51 2.81 -13.27 4.45
CA HIS A 51 1.98 -12.10 4.20
C HIS A 51 2.48 -10.86 4.93
N MET A 52 2.87 -10.97 6.21
CA MET A 52 3.37 -9.81 6.95
C MET A 52 4.72 -9.34 6.41
N VAL A 53 5.65 -10.26 6.11
CA VAL A 53 6.94 -9.94 5.47
C VAL A 53 6.70 -9.22 4.14
N GLY A 54 5.89 -9.79 3.23
CA GLY A 54 5.58 -9.16 1.95
C GLY A 54 4.88 -7.80 2.10
N GLY A 55 3.95 -7.69 3.05
CA GLY A 55 3.20 -6.48 3.35
C GLY A 55 4.07 -5.33 3.86
N ILE A 56 4.95 -5.59 4.83
CA ILE A 56 5.84 -4.56 5.39
C ILE A 56 6.94 -4.15 4.41
N ILE A 57 7.49 -5.11 3.65
CA ILE A 57 8.43 -4.80 2.57
C ILE A 57 7.74 -3.94 1.51
N GLY A 58 6.50 -4.27 1.16
CA GLY A 58 5.69 -3.48 0.23
C GLY A 58 5.43 -2.05 0.71
N LEU A 59 5.14 -1.86 2.00
CA LEU A 59 5.01 -0.55 2.62
C LEU A 59 6.31 0.25 2.53
N VAL A 60 7.43 -0.33 2.97
CA VAL A 60 8.75 0.32 2.96
C VAL A 60 9.16 0.68 1.53
N ALA A 61 8.99 -0.23 0.57
CA ALA A 61 9.28 0.03 -0.84
C ALA A 61 8.41 1.15 -1.43
N THR A 62 7.13 1.20 -1.04
CA THR A 62 6.21 2.24 -1.50
C THR A 62 6.61 3.61 -0.98
N ILE A 63 6.95 3.72 0.30
CA ILE A 63 7.42 4.95 0.93
C ILE A 63 8.75 5.38 0.32
N TYR A 64 9.71 4.45 0.17
CA TYR A 64 11.04 4.73 -0.36
C TYR A 64 10.99 5.24 -1.80
N LEU A 65 10.18 4.60 -2.67
CA LEU A 65 10.07 5.01 -4.06
C LEU A 65 9.26 6.28 -4.27
N LYS A 66 8.42 6.67 -3.30
CA LYS A 66 7.45 7.77 -3.40
C LYS A 66 6.33 7.49 -4.42
N PRO A 67 5.25 8.30 -4.41
CA PRO A 67 4.11 8.10 -5.30
C PRO A 67 4.43 8.10 -6.79
N ARG A 68 3.60 7.43 -7.59
CA ARG A 68 3.58 7.62 -9.05
C ARG A 68 3.27 9.06 -9.43
N ARG A 69 3.76 9.50 -10.58
CA ARG A 69 3.47 10.83 -11.13
C ARG A 69 1.97 11.07 -11.16
N ASN A 70 1.57 12.27 -10.74
CA ASN A 70 0.18 12.73 -10.75
C ASN A 70 -0.82 11.82 -10.00
N ARG A 71 -0.38 10.87 -9.16
CA ARG A 71 -1.29 10.00 -8.39
C ARG A 71 -2.17 10.78 -7.40
N PHE A 72 -1.69 11.91 -6.89
CA PHE A 72 -2.39 12.71 -5.87
C PHE A 72 -2.61 14.16 -6.34
N SER A 73 -2.66 14.40 -7.66
CA SER A 73 -3.00 15.71 -8.21
C SER A 73 -4.52 15.91 -8.26
N GLU A 74 -5.00 17.16 -8.33
CA GLU A 74 -6.45 17.44 -8.34
C GLU A 74 -7.20 16.80 -9.51
N ASN A 75 -6.50 16.58 -10.65
CA ASN A 75 -7.07 16.00 -11.86
C ASN A 75 -6.80 14.49 -11.98
N SER A 76 -6.35 13.84 -10.92
CA SER A 76 -5.97 12.43 -11.00
C SER A 76 -7.20 11.53 -11.09
N VAL A 77 -7.29 10.73 -12.15
CA VAL A 77 -8.35 9.73 -12.32
C VAL A 77 -7.91 8.42 -11.66
N HIS A 78 -8.68 7.95 -10.68
CA HIS A 78 -8.43 6.69 -9.98
C HIS A 78 -9.35 5.61 -10.51
N GLN A 79 -8.99 5.02 -11.65
CA GLN A 79 -9.72 3.90 -12.22
C GLN A 79 -8.85 2.66 -12.31
N MET A 80 -9.45 1.53 -11.94
CA MET A 80 -8.88 0.21 -12.16
C MET A 80 -8.80 -0.03 -13.68
N SER A 81 -7.65 -0.47 -14.17
CA SER A 81 -7.42 -0.66 -15.61
C SER A 81 -8.31 -1.74 -16.21
N SER A 82 -8.47 -2.89 -15.53
CA SER A 82 -9.35 -3.99 -15.95
C SER A 82 -10.00 -4.68 -14.75
N PRO A 83 -11.28 -4.38 -14.45
CA PRO A 83 -12.05 -5.08 -13.42
C PRO A 83 -12.14 -6.58 -13.63
N THR A 84 -12.27 -7.02 -14.89
CA THR A 84 -12.34 -8.44 -15.24
C THR A 84 -11.07 -9.18 -14.86
N ASN A 85 -9.89 -8.64 -15.21
CA ASN A 85 -8.62 -9.28 -14.86
C ASN A 85 -8.36 -9.26 -13.36
N ALA A 86 -8.74 -8.18 -12.66
CA ALA A 86 -8.61 -8.09 -11.21
C ALA A 86 -9.48 -9.13 -10.49
N LEU A 87 -10.73 -9.32 -10.94
CA LEU A 87 -11.64 -10.34 -10.40
C LEU A 87 -11.17 -11.76 -10.72
N LEU A 88 -10.69 -12.01 -11.95
CA LEU A 88 -10.11 -13.30 -12.32
C LEU A 88 -8.90 -13.64 -11.44
N GLY A 89 -7.98 -12.69 -11.26
CA GLY A 89 -6.84 -12.86 -10.36
C GLY A 89 -7.27 -13.10 -8.92
N THR A 90 -8.29 -12.39 -8.45
CA THR A 90 -8.86 -12.59 -7.10
C THR A 90 -9.43 -13.99 -6.94
N PHE A 91 -10.17 -14.50 -7.94
CA PHE A 91 -10.69 -15.86 -7.92
C PHE A 91 -9.57 -16.91 -7.93
N MET A 92 -8.55 -16.73 -8.77
CA MET A 92 -7.39 -17.63 -8.82
C MET A 92 -6.63 -17.65 -7.49
N LEU A 93 -6.43 -16.49 -6.85
CA LEU A 93 -5.81 -16.39 -5.53
C LEU A 93 -6.67 -17.08 -4.47
N TRP A 94 -7.97 -16.80 -4.44
CA TRP A 94 -8.91 -17.40 -3.48
C TRP A 94 -8.96 -18.93 -3.61
N TRP A 95 -9.02 -19.45 -4.84
CA TRP A 95 -8.95 -20.89 -5.11
C TRP A 95 -7.60 -21.48 -4.72
N GLY A 96 -6.50 -20.81 -5.07
CA GLY A 96 -5.15 -21.22 -4.67
C GLY A 96 -4.94 -21.23 -3.15
N TRP A 97 -5.69 -20.41 -2.40
CA TRP A 97 -5.60 -20.33 -0.95
C TRP A 97 -6.00 -21.62 -0.23
N PHE A 98 -6.84 -22.46 -0.84
CA PHE A 98 -7.11 -23.81 -0.34
C PHE A 98 -5.85 -24.68 -0.39
N GLY A 99 -5.05 -24.55 -1.46
CA GLY A 99 -3.76 -25.22 -1.56
C GLY A 99 -2.79 -24.75 -0.48
N ILE A 100 -2.75 -23.44 -0.21
CA ILE A 100 -1.89 -22.85 0.83
C ILE A 100 -2.32 -23.33 2.22
N ASN A 101 -3.56 -23.08 2.60
CA ASN A 101 -4.04 -23.34 3.95
C ASN A 101 -4.16 -24.84 4.21
N SER A 102 -4.81 -25.61 3.33
CA SER A 102 -5.04 -27.03 3.57
C SER A 102 -3.78 -27.87 3.32
N GLY A 103 -2.94 -27.45 2.36
CA GLY A 103 -1.64 -28.09 2.10
C GLY A 103 -0.63 -27.94 3.23
N SER A 104 -0.78 -26.91 4.07
CA SER A 104 0.09 -26.68 5.25
C SER A 104 -0.07 -27.74 6.35
N ALA A 105 -1.05 -28.65 6.23
CA ALA A 105 -1.10 -29.86 7.06
C ALA A 105 0.06 -30.85 6.75
N CYS A 106 0.69 -30.72 5.57
CA CYS A 106 1.84 -31.52 5.12
C CYS A 106 1.61 -33.04 5.25
N GLY A 107 0.41 -33.52 4.96
CA GLY A 107 0.08 -34.94 5.00
C GLY A 107 -1.42 -35.21 5.18
N VAL A 108 -1.80 -36.46 4.95
CA VAL A 108 -3.17 -36.95 5.15
C VAL A 108 -3.25 -38.08 6.17
N THR A 109 -2.12 -38.71 6.51
CA THR A 109 -2.03 -39.76 7.54
C THR A 109 -2.06 -39.16 8.95
N ASP A 110 -2.17 -40.01 9.97
CA ASP A 110 -1.99 -39.63 11.39
C ASP A 110 -2.94 -38.50 11.85
N GLY A 111 -4.14 -38.46 11.27
CA GLY A 111 -5.15 -37.44 11.58
C GLY A 111 -4.93 -36.07 10.93
N ARG A 112 -3.84 -35.87 10.15
CA ARG A 112 -3.54 -34.60 9.47
C ARG A 112 -4.59 -34.18 8.44
N TRP A 113 -5.32 -35.14 7.85
CA TRP A 113 -6.46 -34.84 6.99
C TRP A 113 -7.54 -34.00 7.70
N ARG A 114 -7.68 -34.12 9.03
CA ARG A 114 -8.63 -33.31 9.81
C ARG A 114 -8.20 -31.85 9.87
N LEU A 115 -6.90 -31.59 10.02
CA LEU A 115 -6.33 -30.24 10.00
C LEU A 115 -6.55 -29.60 8.63
N ALA A 116 -6.26 -30.32 7.55
CA ALA A 116 -6.49 -29.87 6.18
C ALA A 116 -7.98 -29.55 5.93
N ALA A 117 -8.89 -30.43 6.37
CA ALA A 117 -10.33 -30.21 6.24
C ALA A 117 -10.80 -28.98 7.02
N ARG A 118 -10.35 -28.81 8.28
CA ARG A 118 -10.66 -27.62 9.08
C ARG A 118 -10.10 -26.35 8.46
N ALA A 119 -8.88 -26.37 7.95
CA ALA A 119 -8.27 -25.26 7.24
C ALA A 119 -9.08 -24.84 6.01
N SER A 120 -9.57 -25.79 5.21
CA SER A 120 -10.48 -25.51 4.09
C SER A 120 -11.77 -24.82 4.55
N VAL A 121 -12.42 -25.36 5.58
CA VAL A 121 -13.68 -24.81 6.10
C VAL A 121 -13.46 -23.42 6.68
N ALA A 122 -12.41 -23.22 7.49
CA ALA A 122 -12.07 -21.92 8.03
C ALA A 122 -11.78 -20.88 6.93
N THR A 123 -11.11 -21.30 5.85
CA THR A 123 -10.85 -20.41 4.70
C THR A 123 -12.15 -19.95 4.04
N ILE A 124 -13.10 -20.86 3.81
CA ILE A 124 -14.43 -20.50 3.27
C ILE A 124 -15.19 -19.58 4.23
N MET A 125 -15.26 -19.94 5.51
CA MET A 125 -16.01 -19.17 6.50
C MET A 125 -15.43 -17.76 6.68
N SER A 126 -14.11 -17.62 6.70
CA SER A 126 -13.45 -16.32 6.72
C SER A 126 -13.77 -15.50 5.47
N SER A 127 -13.74 -16.13 4.29
CA SER A 127 -14.10 -15.49 3.03
C SER A 127 -15.54 -14.99 3.03
N ILE A 128 -16.47 -15.76 3.59
CA ILE A 128 -17.87 -15.34 3.74
C ILE A 128 -17.95 -14.10 4.63
N GLY A 129 -17.28 -14.10 5.79
CA GLY A 129 -17.26 -12.96 6.70
C GLY A 129 -16.67 -11.70 6.04
N GLY A 130 -15.55 -11.86 5.33
CA GLY A 130 -14.89 -10.78 4.62
C GLY A 130 -15.70 -10.22 3.46
N GLY A 131 -16.35 -11.12 2.68
CA GLY A 131 -17.21 -10.79 1.56
C GLY A 131 -18.49 -10.08 1.98
N ILE A 132 -19.19 -10.56 3.03
CA ILE A 132 -20.36 -9.87 3.59
C ILE A 132 -19.96 -8.47 4.04
N THR A 133 -18.87 -8.36 4.80
CA THR A 133 -18.41 -7.07 5.32
C THR A 133 -18.08 -6.07 4.21
N SER A 134 -17.39 -6.52 3.15
CA SER A 134 -17.01 -5.63 2.05
C SER A 134 -18.20 -5.22 1.18
N ILE A 135 -19.14 -6.12 0.93
CA ILE A 135 -20.38 -5.82 0.22
C ILE A 135 -21.19 -4.80 1.02
N THR A 136 -21.42 -5.06 2.32
CA THR A 136 -22.16 -4.16 3.21
C THR A 136 -21.50 -2.80 3.27
N PHE A 137 -20.18 -2.72 3.49
CA PHE A 137 -19.45 -1.46 3.51
C PHE A 137 -19.56 -0.71 2.18
N SER A 138 -19.43 -1.42 1.06
CA SER A 138 -19.52 -0.83 -0.27
C SER A 138 -20.89 -0.19 -0.54
N PHE A 139 -21.97 -0.91 -0.25
CA PHE A 139 -23.33 -0.39 -0.41
C PHE A 139 -23.62 0.72 0.59
N ALA A 140 -23.16 0.61 1.83
CA ALA A 140 -23.32 1.66 2.84
C ALA A 140 -22.68 2.98 2.38
N LYS A 141 -21.44 2.93 1.87
CA LYS A 141 -20.66 4.12 1.50
C LYS A 141 -21.04 4.68 0.12
N THR A 142 -21.26 3.82 -0.88
CA THR A 142 -21.35 4.26 -2.28
C THR A 142 -22.70 3.98 -2.94
N LYS A 143 -23.62 3.29 -2.22
CA LYS A 143 -24.90 2.77 -2.75
C LYS A 143 -24.74 1.82 -3.94
N LYS A 144 -23.50 1.38 -4.23
CA LYS A 144 -23.13 0.48 -5.32
C LYS A 144 -22.12 -0.55 -4.82
N LEU A 145 -21.96 -1.65 -5.54
CA LEU A 145 -20.89 -2.60 -5.30
C LEU A 145 -19.60 -2.13 -6.00
N GLN A 146 -18.60 -1.77 -5.22
CA GLN A 146 -17.27 -1.38 -5.68
C GLN A 146 -16.38 -2.61 -5.72
N VAL A 147 -15.87 -2.93 -6.91
CA VAL A 147 -15.00 -4.10 -7.15
C VAL A 147 -13.78 -4.08 -6.24
N ASN A 148 -13.15 -2.91 -6.04
CA ASN A 148 -11.97 -2.76 -5.18
C ASN A 148 -12.23 -3.19 -3.74
N TYR A 149 -13.37 -2.76 -3.16
CA TYR A 149 -13.72 -3.12 -1.78
C TYR A 149 -14.00 -4.61 -1.65
N LEU A 150 -14.68 -5.21 -2.63
CA LEU A 150 -14.93 -6.65 -2.66
C LEU A 150 -13.61 -7.44 -2.68
N ILE A 151 -12.68 -7.09 -3.57
CA ILE A 151 -11.36 -7.73 -3.69
C ILE A 151 -10.59 -7.60 -2.37
N PHE A 152 -10.53 -6.39 -1.80
CA PHE A 152 -9.73 -6.15 -0.59
C PHE A 152 -10.32 -6.90 0.60
N GLY A 153 -11.65 -6.92 0.75
CA GLY A 153 -12.30 -7.66 1.82
C GLY A 153 -12.16 -9.17 1.71
N LEU A 154 -12.30 -9.74 0.52
CA LEU A 154 -12.11 -11.18 0.30
C LEU A 154 -10.66 -11.57 0.56
N LEU A 155 -9.69 -10.89 -0.06
CA LEU A 155 -8.27 -11.27 0.07
C LEU A 155 -7.73 -11.03 1.48
N SER A 156 -8.08 -9.92 2.15
CA SER A 156 -7.65 -9.67 3.54
C SER A 156 -8.23 -10.72 4.51
N SER A 157 -9.44 -11.21 4.27
CA SER A 157 -10.06 -12.24 5.13
C SER A 157 -9.34 -13.58 5.04
N VAL A 158 -8.94 -14.00 3.84
CA VAL A 158 -8.17 -15.25 3.67
C VAL A 158 -6.73 -15.11 4.19
N VAL A 159 -6.12 -13.92 4.10
CA VAL A 159 -4.82 -13.65 4.75
C VAL A 159 -4.91 -13.76 6.27
N ALA A 160 -5.94 -13.17 6.90
CA ALA A 160 -6.04 -13.14 8.36
C ALA A 160 -6.27 -14.53 8.97
N ILE A 161 -7.04 -15.40 8.29
CA ILE A 161 -7.29 -16.75 8.81
C ILE A 161 -6.10 -17.70 8.67
N THR A 162 -5.13 -17.40 7.78
CA THR A 162 -3.96 -18.24 7.49
C THR A 162 -3.16 -18.67 8.73
N ALA A 163 -3.09 -17.84 9.77
CA ALA A 163 -2.33 -18.18 10.98
C ALA A 163 -2.96 -19.33 11.79
N ILE A 164 -4.29 -19.40 11.82
CA ILE A 164 -5.09 -20.23 12.76
C ILE A 164 -6.03 -21.21 12.03
N CYS A 165 -6.04 -21.24 10.71
CA CYS A 165 -7.06 -21.95 9.91
C CYS A 165 -7.21 -23.44 10.29
N ALA A 166 -6.14 -24.10 10.72
CA ALA A 166 -6.17 -25.51 11.12
C ALA A 166 -6.85 -25.78 12.48
N VAL A 167 -6.97 -24.77 13.34
CA VAL A 167 -7.49 -24.92 14.72
C VAL A 167 -8.66 -23.96 15.02
N ALA A 168 -9.05 -23.12 14.06
CA ALA A 168 -10.21 -22.25 14.19
C ALA A 168 -11.54 -23.03 14.08
N ARG A 169 -12.50 -22.68 14.95
CA ARG A 169 -13.91 -23.04 14.75
C ARG A 169 -14.52 -22.23 13.60
N PRO A 170 -15.56 -22.74 12.92
CA PRO A 170 -16.23 -22.02 11.83
C PRO A 170 -16.67 -20.60 12.18
N TRP A 171 -17.16 -20.39 13.41
CA TRP A 171 -17.60 -19.06 13.85
C TRP A 171 -16.42 -18.11 14.16
N HIS A 172 -15.27 -18.63 14.64
CA HIS A 172 -14.03 -17.82 14.74
C HIS A 172 -13.66 -17.30 13.37
N ALA A 173 -13.62 -18.19 12.37
CA ALA A 173 -13.21 -17.84 11.03
C ALA A 173 -14.09 -16.76 10.41
N LEU A 174 -15.42 -16.87 10.56
CA LEU A 174 -16.37 -15.85 10.11
C LEU A 174 -16.07 -14.47 10.70
N LEU A 175 -15.84 -14.39 12.02
CA LEU A 175 -15.53 -13.13 12.70
C LEU A 175 -14.15 -12.59 12.32
N ILE A 176 -13.13 -13.45 12.25
CA ILE A 176 -11.77 -13.07 11.85
C ILE A 176 -11.78 -12.44 10.46
N GLY A 177 -12.50 -13.07 9.52
CA GLY A 177 -12.64 -12.57 8.15
C GLY A 177 -13.39 -11.24 8.07
N ALA A 178 -14.50 -11.12 8.81
CA ALA A 178 -15.28 -9.88 8.87
C ALA A 178 -14.45 -8.70 9.42
N ILE A 179 -13.76 -8.91 10.56
CA ILE A 179 -12.93 -7.88 11.18
C ILE A 179 -11.74 -7.51 10.29
N SER A 180 -11.09 -8.50 9.67
CA SER A 180 -9.99 -8.26 8.72
C SER A 180 -10.41 -7.37 7.55
N SER A 181 -11.57 -7.67 6.95
CA SER A 181 -12.14 -6.91 5.84
C SER A 181 -12.46 -5.46 6.25
N ALA A 182 -13.05 -5.27 7.44
CA ALA A 182 -13.32 -3.93 7.97
C ALA A 182 -12.03 -3.12 8.18
N ILE A 183 -10.99 -3.72 8.78
CA ILE A 183 -9.68 -3.08 9.00
C ILE A 183 -9.03 -2.73 7.66
N SER A 184 -8.97 -3.69 6.74
CA SER A 184 -8.37 -3.55 5.41
C SER A 184 -8.97 -2.39 4.63
N ILE A 185 -10.30 -2.31 4.56
CA ILE A 185 -10.99 -1.24 3.84
C ILE A 185 -10.84 0.12 4.54
N SER A 186 -10.81 0.14 5.88
CA SER A 186 -10.66 1.37 6.68
C SER A 186 -9.28 2.00 6.59
N VAL A 187 -8.27 1.24 6.17
CA VAL A 187 -6.89 1.74 5.99
C VAL A 187 -6.72 2.52 4.68
N ILE A 188 -7.58 2.29 3.68
CA ILE A 188 -7.47 2.94 2.37
C ILE A 188 -7.46 4.48 2.48
N PRO A 189 -8.42 5.14 3.17
CA PRO A 189 -8.40 6.60 3.31
C PRO A 189 -7.19 7.12 4.07
N ALA A 190 -6.64 6.35 5.02
CA ALA A 190 -5.43 6.72 5.74
C ALA A 190 -4.20 6.72 4.81
N LEU A 191 -4.09 5.73 3.91
CA LEU A 191 -3.03 5.71 2.90
C LEU A 191 -3.17 6.88 1.92
N GLU A 192 -4.39 7.23 1.52
CA GLU A 192 -4.64 8.41 0.67
C GLU A 192 -4.25 9.72 1.37
N PHE A 193 -4.61 9.87 2.65
CA PHE A 193 -4.25 11.03 3.46
C PHE A 193 -2.72 11.17 3.62
N LEU A 194 -2.03 10.06 3.87
CA LEU A 194 -0.57 10.01 4.01
C LEU A 194 0.17 10.07 2.65
N LYS A 195 -0.57 10.14 1.53
CA LYS A 195 -0.03 10.10 0.16
C LYS A 195 0.86 8.89 -0.09
N ILE A 196 0.46 7.72 0.42
CA ILE A 196 1.12 6.43 0.19
C ILE A 196 0.45 5.76 -1.01
N ASP A 197 1.17 5.69 -2.14
CA ASP A 197 0.65 5.12 -3.39
C ASP A 197 0.91 3.62 -3.50
N ASP A 198 -0.01 2.84 -2.92
CA ASP A 198 -0.06 1.39 -3.04
C ASP A 198 -1.01 0.97 -4.19
N PRO A 199 -0.49 0.71 -5.40
CA PRO A 199 -1.30 0.44 -6.59
C PRO A 199 -2.13 -0.84 -6.51
N VAL A 200 -1.70 -1.82 -5.70
CA VAL A 200 -2.26 -3.17 -5.68
C VAL A 200 -2.91 -3.53 -4.34
N GLY A 201 -2.86 -2.64 -3.35
CA GLY A 201 -3.43 -2.88 -2.03
C GLY A 201 -2.63 -3.88 -1.18
N ILE A 202 -1.31 -3.96 -1.34
CA ILE A 202 -0.48 -4.85 -0.53
C ILE A 202 -0.58 -4.55 0.98
N ILE A 203 -0.67 -3.27 1.35
CA ILE A 203 -0.75 -2.82 2.74
C ILE A 203 -2.08 -3.24 3.38
N PRO A 204 -3.25 -2.86 2.83
CA PRO A 204 -4.53 -3.25 3.40
C PRO A 204 -4.81 -4.75 3.31
N ILE A 205 -4.33 -5.45 2.28
CA ILE A 205 -4.62 -6.89 2.10
C ILE A 205 -3.70 -7.76 2.93
N HIS A 206 -2.40 -7.45 2.98
CA HIS A 206 -1.42 -8.32 3.63
C HIS A 206 -0.97 -7.79 4.98
N LEU A 207 -0.46 -6.56 5.04
CA LEU A 207 0.14 -6.05 6.29
C LEU A 207 -0.88 -5.99 7.44
N THR A 208 -2.01 -5.32 7.21
CA THR A 208 -3.01 -5.11 8.27
C THR A 208 -3.77 -6.39 8.60
N ALA A 209 -4.06 -7.20 7.59
CA ALA A 209 -4.70 -8.50 7.77
C ALA A 209 -3.79 -9.48 8.54
N SER A 210 -2.48 -9.47 8.30
CA SER A 210 -1.55 -10.33 9.03
C SER A 210 -1.39 -9.92 10.49
N ILE A 211 -1.31 -8.62 10.77
CA ILE A 211 -1.27 -8.13 12.15
C ILE A 211 -2.53 -8.59 12.89
N TRP A 212 -3.70 -8.42 12.28
CA TRP A 212 -4.95 -8.92 12.84
C TRP A 212 -5.00 -10.46 12.95
N GLY A 213 -4.54 -11.20 11.94
CA GLY A 213 -4.50 -12.66 11.95
C GLY A 213 -3.65 -13.23 13.09
N MET A 214 -2.49 -12.63 13.34
CA MET A 214 -1.62 -13.00 14.46
C MET A 214 -2.26 -12.65 15.82
N CYS A 215 -2.96 -11.52 15.92
CA CYS A 215 -3.78 -11.20 17.11
C CYS A 215 -4.89 -12.23 17.31
N ALA A 216 -5.58 -12.62 16.24
CA ALA A 216 -6.70 -13.54 16.28
C ALA A 216 -6.30 -14.92 16.80
N VAL A 217 -5.09 -15.40 16.49
CA VAL A 217 -4.51 -16.59 17.15
C VAL A 217 -4.51 -16.41 18.67
N GLY A 218 -3.96 -15.32 19.17
CA GLY A 218 -3.88 -15.04 20.60
C GLY A 218 -5.22 -14.93 21.30
N ILE A 219 -6.32 -14.72 20.55
CA ILE A 219 -7.68 -14.59 21.07
C ILE A 219 -8.45 -15.91 20.98
N PHE A 220 -8.39 -16.58 19.82
CA PHE A 220 -9.30 -17.66 19.43
C PHE A 220 -8.64 -19.04 19.31
N ALA A 221 -7.31 -19.17 19.45
CA ALA A 221 -6.65 -20.46 19.28
C ALA A 221 -7.07 -21.45 20.37
N GLU A 222 -7.46 -22.64 19.92
CA GLU A 222 -7.59 -23.82 20.77
C GLU A 222 -6.39 -24.73 20.49
N ASP A 223 -5.95 -25.44 21.53
CA ASP A 223 -4.93 -26.46 21.32
C ASP A 223 -5.49 -27.63 20.50
N ASP A 224 -4.68 -28.15 19.58
CA ASP A 224 -5.01 -29.30 18.76
C ASP A 224 -4.09 -30.46 19.11
N GLN A 225 -4.69 -31.62 19.40
CA GLN A 225 -3.96 -32.80 19.84
C GLN A 225 -3.17 -33.52 18.72
N VAL A 226 -3.34 -33.13 17.44
CA VAL A 226 -2.65 -33.77 16.31
C VAL A 226 -1.24 -33.20 16.15
N LEU A 227 -1.09 -31.87 16.15
CA LEU A 227 0.20 -31.22 15.98
C LEU A 227 0.71 -30.49 17.23
N ALA A 228 -0.11 -30.39 18.30
CA ALA A 228 0.18 -29.58 19.47
C ALA A 228 0.65 -28.16 19.09
N LEU A 229 -0.02 -27.59 18.08
CA LEU A 229 0.39 -26.34 17.42
C LEU A 229 0.62 -25.20 18.42
N THR A 230 -0.21 -25.15 19.45
CA THR A 230 -0.19 -24.09 20.46
C THR A 230 0.80 -24.34 21.60
N ASN A 231 1.47 -25.49 21.62
CA ASN A 231 2.34 -25.93 22.71
C ASN A 231 1.63 -25.88 24.09
N GLY A 232 0.36 -26.29 24.12
CA GLY A 232 -0.48 -26.26 25.32
C GLY A 232 -0.96 -24.87 25.74
N HIS A 233 -0.85 -23.85 24.88
CA HIS A 233 -1.38 -22.52 25.13
C HIS A 233 -2.75 -22.35 24.49
N TYR A 234 -3.65 -21.64 25.18
CA TYR A 234 -4.97 -21.34 24.62
C TYR A 234 -5.13 -19.84 24.46
N GLY A 235 -5.89 -19.45 23.44
CA GLY A 235 -6.29 -18.07 23.19
C GLY A 235 -7.05 -17.48 24.38
N LEU A 236 -7.08 -16.15 24.44
CA LEU A 236 -7.63 -15.38 25.55
C LEU A 236 -9.05 -15.81 25.96
N ILE A 237 -9.91 -16.16 24.99
CA ILE A 237 -11.30 -16.56 25.26
C ILE A 237 -11.38 -17.89 26.02
N TYR A 238 -10.38 -18.77 25.84
CA TYR A 238 -10.35 -20.11 26.42
C TYR A 238 -9.49 -20.21 27.68
N SER A 239 -8.36 -19.49 27.72
CA SER A 239 -7.45 -19.50 28.88
C SER A 239 -7.74 -18.41 29.91
N GLY A 240 -8.41 -17.32 29.52
CA GLY A 240 -8.44 -16.08 30.32
C GLY A 240 -7.08 -15.39 30.45
N SER A 241 -6.05 -15.86 29.74
CA SER A 241 -4.67 -15.40 29.85
C SER A 241 -4.20 -14.69 28.58
N PHE A 242 -3.45 -13.60 28.76
CA PHE A 242 -2.81 -12.87 27.67
C PHE A 242 -1.52 -13.51 27.16
N LYS A 243 -1.10 -14.67 27.70
CA LYS A 243 0.19 -15.29 27.39
C LYS A 243 0.37 -15.57 25.90
N LEU A 244 -0.57 -16.28 25.27
CA LEU A 244 -0.47 -16.59 23.83
C LEU A 244 -0.51 -15.33 22.98
N LEU A 245 -1.39 -14.37 23.32
CA LEU A 245 -1.46 -13.09 22.61
C LEU A 245 -0.13 -12.32 22.70
N ALA A 246 0.50 -12.26 23.88
CA ALA A 246 1.79 -11.59 24.05
C ALA A 246 2.91 -12.24 23.20
N ILE A 247 2.94 -13.57 23.14
CA ILE A 247 3.90 -14.33 22.32
C ILE A 247 3.68 -14.05 20.82
N GLN A 248 2.43 -14.06 20.35
CA GLN A 248 2.09 -13.71 18.98
C GLN A 248 2.49 -12.27 18.64
N MET A 249 2.22 -11.32 19.54
CA MET A 249 2.58 -9.91 19.33
C MET A 249 4.09 -9.68 19.33
N LEU A 250 4.85 -10.41 20.16
CA LEU A 250 6.31 -10.37 20.12
C LEU A 250 6.84 -10.86 18.77
N CYS A 251 6.29 -11.96 18.25
CA CYS A 251 6.61 -12.47 16.91
C CYS A 251 6.28 -11.45 15.82
N THR A 252 5.05 -10.92 15.83
CA THR A 252 4.59 -9.88 14.90
C THR A 252 5.52 -8.68 14.90
N LEU A 253 5.84 -8.10 16.07
CA LEU A 253 6.72 -6.93 16.17
C LEU A 253 8.13 -7.24 15.66
N THR A 254 8.68 -8.41 16.03
CA THR A 254 10.03 -8.80 15.62
C THR A 254 10.13 -8.95 14.11
N ILE A 255 9.18 -9.63 13.48
CA ILE A 255 9.15 -9.81 12.01
C ILE A 255 8.93 -8.47 11.31
N LEU A 256 8.02 -7.61 11.80
CA LEU A 256 7.80 -6.28 11.23
C LEU A 256 9.08 -5.45 11.24
N VAL A 257 9.75 -5.35 12.39
CA VAL A 257 10.97 -4.55 12.55
C VAL A 257 12.10 -5.11 11.69
N TYR A 258 12.34 -6.42 11.78
CA TYR A 258 13.38 -7.09 10.99
C TYR A 258 13.17 -6.87 9.49
N SER A 259 11.98 -7.21 8.97
CA SER A 259 11.70 -7.11 7.53
C SER A 259 11.69 -5.66 7.05
N ALA A 260 11.20 -4.71 7.86
CA ALA A 260 11.25 -3.30 7.50
C ALA A 260 12.69 -2.77 7.41
N VAL A 261 13.53 -3.08 8.40
CA VAL A 261 14.92 -2.61 8.47
C VAL A 261 15.74 -3.20 7.34
N VAL A 262 15.70 -4.52 7.15
CA VAL A 262 16.51 -5.19 6.11
C VAL A 262 16.06 -4.77 4.71
N ALA A 263 14.75 -4.64 4.47
CA ALA A 263 14.26 -4.15 3.19
C ALA A 263 14.63 -2.69 2.93
N LEU A 264 14.60 -1.83 3.94
CA LEU A 264 15.05 -0.44 3.81
C LEU A 264 16.53 -0.38 3.45
N ILE A 265 17.38 -1.18 4.10
CA ILE A 265 18.81 -1.28 3.79
C ILE A 265 19.01 -1.77 2.35
N ALA A 266 18.30 -2.83 1.93
CA ALA A 266 18.39 -3.37 0.58
C ALA A 266 17.98 -2.33 -0.49
N LEU A 267 16.86 -1.64 -0.27
CA LEU A 267 16.38 -0.57 -1.16
C LEU A 267 17.34 0.63 -1.18
N PHE A 268 17.94 0.97 -0.05
CA PHE A 268 18.93 2.04 0.03
C PHE A 268 20.18 1.71 -0.79
N ILE A 269 20.75 0.52 -0.58
CA ILE A 269 21.94 0.05 -1.31
C ILE A 269 21.64 0.00 -2.81
N LEU A 270 20.55 -0.65 -3.20
CA LEU A 270 20.18 -0.79 -4.60
C LEU A 270 19.82 0.56 -5.25
N GLY A 271 19.20 1.47 -4.51
CA GLY A 271 18.89 2.83 -4.96
C GLY A 271 20.13 3.71 -5.17
N ARG A 272 21.24 3.43 -4.47
CA ARG A 272 22.53 4.10 -4.66
C ARG A 272 23.45 3.40 -5.66
N SER A 273 23.10 2.18 -6.05
CA SER A 273 23.84 1.45 -7.08
C SER A 273 23.61 2.07 -8.48
N PRO A 274 24.50 1.78 -9.45
CA PRO A 274 24.33 2.24 -10.84
C PRO A 274 23.04 1.74 -11.51
N LEU A 275 22.43 0.66 -11.01
CA LEU A 275 21.16 0.16 -11.54
C LEU A 275 20.01 1.15 -11.26
N GLY A 276 20.03 1.78 -10.08
CA GLY A 276 18.88 2.51 -9.53
C GLY A 276 17.67 1.60 -9.28
N ILE A 277 16.57 2.13 -8.75
CA ILE A 277 15.34 1.35 -8.55
C ILE A 277 14.16 1.96 -9.28
N ARG A 278 14.03 3.29 -9.24
CA ARG A 278 12.95 4.00 -9.91
C ARG A 278 13.31 4.30 -11.37
N VAL A 279 12.36 4.15 -12.28
CA VAL A 279 12.47 4.67 -13.64
C VAL A 279 12.52 6.20 -13.63
N THR A 280 13.02 6.80 -14.71
CA THR A 280 13.02 8.27 -14.89
C THR A 280 11.60 8.79 -15.14
N ASP A 281 11.39 10.10 -14.92
CA ASP A 281 10.10 10.75 -15.17
C ASP A 281 9.59 10.55 -16.60
N TYR A 282 10.51 10.52 -17.57
CA TYR A 282 10.20 10.30 -18.98
C TYR A 282 9.78 8.85 -19.26
N GLU A 283 10.51 7.89 -18.70
CA GLU A 283 10.18 6.46 -18.82
C GLU A 283 8.85 6.13 -18.13
N GLU A 284 8.57 6.72 -16.96
CA GLU A 284 7.29 6.56 -16.25
C GLU A 284 6.11 7.08 -17.08
N GLN A 285 6.30 8.18 -17.81
CA GLN A 285 5.27 8.76 -18.68
C GLN A 285 5.01 7.93 -19.94
N ILE A 286 6.03 7.30 -20.50
CA ILE A 286 5.89 6.39 -21.65
C ILE A 286 5.28 5.05 -21.23
N GLY A 287 5.57 4.59 -20.01
CA GLY A 287 5.07 3.35 -19.45
C GLY A 287 6.02 2.16 -19.64
N ALA A 288 6.05 1.29 -18.64
CA ALA A 288 6.93 0.11 -18.60
C ALA A 288 6.66 -0.89 -19.74
N ASP A 289 5.42 -0.96 -20.24
CA ASP A 289 5.07 -1.82 -21.38
C ASP A 289 5.94 -1.53 -22.61
N VAL A 290 6.19 -0.25 -22.91
CA VAL A 290 7.02 0.17 -24.03
C VAL A 290 8.50 0.13 -23.65
N ILE A 291 8.87 0.67 -22.48
CA ILE A 291 10.27 0.85 -22.08
C ILE A 291 10.96 -0.48 -21.73
N GLU A 292 10.28 -1.36 -21.01
CA GLU A 292 10.88 -2.60 -20.46
C GLU A 292 10.45 -3.85 -21.26
N HIS A 293 9.28 -3.82 -21.91
CA HIS A 293 8.70 -5.00 -22.54
C HIS A 293 8.56 -4.91 -24.07
N GLY A 294 8.84 -3.75 -24.68
CA GLY A 294 8.75 -3.56 -26.13
C GLY A 294 7.33 -3.73 -26.70
N LEU A 295 6.30 -3.66 -25.85
CA LEU A 295 4.90 -3.83 -26.23
C LEU A 295 4.35 -2.50 -26.73
N ALA A 296 4.52 -2.22 -28.03
CA ALA A 296 3.84 -1.12 -28.70
C ALA A 296 2.61 -1.63 -29.46
N GLY A 297 1.40 -1.25 -29.05
CA GLY A 297 0.19 -1.37 -29.89
C GLY A 297 -1.05 -2.03 -29.29
N THR A 298 -0.94 -2.76 -28.18
CA THR A 298 -2.09 -3.40 -27.50
C THR A 298 -2.33 -2.74 -26.15
N ASN A 299 -3.52 -2.16 -25.95
CA ASN A 299 -3.93 -1.45 -24.71
C ASN A 299 -3.07 -0.24 -24.32
N ILE A 300 -2.65 0.57 -25.30
CA ILE A 300 -2.06 1.88 -25.04
C ILE A 300 -3.13 2.74 -24.36
N ALA A 301 -3.02 2.95 -23.04
CA ALA A 301 -3.64 4.12 -22.42
C ALA A 301 -3.22 5.32 -23.28
N ARG A 302 -4.16 6.08 -23.86
CA ARG A 302 -3.81 7.23 -24.72
C ARG A 302 -2.92 8.15 -23.90
N TYR A 303 -1.61 8.05 -24.12
CA TYR A 303 -0.65 8.89 -23.46
C TYR A 303 -0.87 10.31 -23.97
N HIS A 304 -1.46 11.16 -23.14
CA HIS A 304 -1.27 12.59 -23.30
C HIS A 304 0.16 12.86 -22.87
N ILE A 305 1.09 12.70 -23.82
CA ILE A 305 2.43 13.24 -23.66
C ILE A 305 2.23 14.74 -23.45
N GLU A 306 2.56 15.22 -22.25
CA GLU A 306 2.60 16.64 -21.97
C GLU A 306 3.56 17.24 -23.00
N LYS A 307 3.01 18.02 -23.93
CA LYS A 307 3.83 18.63 -24.97
C LYS A 307 4.93 19.42 -24.27
N PRO A 308 6.21 19.27 -24.66
CA PRO A 308 7.25 20.16 -24.15
C PRO A 308 6.77 21.60 -24.33
N LEU A 309 7.05 22.48 -23.35
CA LEU A 309 6.59 23.87 -23.39
C LEU A 309 6.85 24.44 -24.78
N SER A 310 5.79 24.89 -25.45
CA SER A 310 5.93 25.60 -26.72
C SER A 310 6.95 26.72 -26.55
N SER A 311 7.78 26.97 -27.57
CA SER A 311 8.75 28.08 -27.56
C SER A 311 8.11 29.41 -27.16
N LYS A 312 6.82 29.62 -27.48
CA LYS A 312 6.03 30.78 -27.05
C LYS A 312 5.77 30.78 -25.54
N THR A 313 5.36 29.65 -24.96
CA THR A 313 5.11 29.52 -23.52
C THR A 313 6.40 29.62 -22.72
N PHE A 314 7.47 28.96 -23.18
CA PHE A 314 8.80 29.07 -22.58
C PHE A 314 9.32 30.51 -22.61
N ALA A 315 9.19 31.22 -23.74
CA ALA A 315 9.57 32.63 -23.85
C ALA A 315 8.73 33.54 -22.93
N THR A 316 7.43 33.25 -22.79
CA THR A 316 6.52 34.02 -21.92
C THR A 316 6.88 33.85 -20.46
N VAL A 317 7.10 32.61 -20.02
CA VAL A 317 7.54 32.29 -18.65
C VAL A 317 8.91 32.91 -18.37
N THR A 318 9.85 32.80 -19.30
CA THR A 318 11.19 33.39 -19.17
C THR A 318 11.13 34.92 -19.08
N LYS A 319 10.30 35.58 -19.91
CA LYS A 319 10.06 37.03 -19.81
C LYS A 319 9.43 37.43 -18.48
N ALA A 320 8.47 36.68 -17.98
CA ALA A 320 7.83 36.94 -16.69
C ALA A 320 8.83 36.84 -15.52
N ILE A 321 9.64 35.78 -15.51
CA ILE A 321 10.71 35.58 -14.50
C ILE A 321 11.75 36.70 -14.59
N THR A 322 12.16 37.07 -15.80
CA THR A 322 13.16 38.13 -16.03
C THR A 322 12.63 39.49 -15.57
N LYS A 323 11.38 39.83 -15.91
CA LYS A 323 10.71 41.06 -15.47
C LYS A 323 10.58 41.10 -13.95
N TRP A 324 10.19 40.00 -13.32
CA TRP A 324 10.10 39.91 -11.86
C TRP A 324 11.47 40.09 -11.18
N LYS A 325 12.53 39.48 -11.73
CA LYS A 325 13.92 39.66 -11.23
C LYS A 325 14.41 41.10 -11.38
N LEU A 326 14.09 41.77 -12.49
CA LEU A 326 14.44 43.18 -12.70
C LEU A 326 13.69 44.08 -11.71
N GLN A 327 12.39 43.82 -11.51
CA GLN A 327 11.55 44.60 -10.61
C GLN A 327 11.95 44.41 -9.14
N THR A 328 12.33 43.19 -8.73
CA THR A 328 12.87 42.93 -7.38
C THR A 328 14.23 43.58 -7.17
N ARG A 329 15.12 43.61 -8.17
CA ARG A 329 16.39 44.36 -8.09
C ARG A 329 16.14 45.87 -7.95
N ALA A 330 15.28 46.45 -8.78
CA ALA A 330 14.95 47.87 -8.70
C ALA A 330 14.34 48.25 -7.35
N ASN A 331 13.39 47.44 -6.85
CA ASN A 331 12.80 47.65 -5.52
C ASN A 331 13.83 47.51 -4.40
N ARG A 332 14.83 46.64 -4.55
CA ARG A 332 15.93 46.50 -3.59
C ARG A 332 16.83 47.73 -3.60
N THR A 333 17.25 48.22 -4.77
CA THR A 333 18.05 49.45 -4.88
C THR A 333 17.30 50.65 -4.30
N LEU A 334 15.99 50.75 -4.55
CA LEU A 334 15.15 51.79 -3.99
C LEU A 334 15.09 51.71 -2.45
N ARG A 335 14.95 50.51 -1.88
CA ARG A 335 14.99 50.30 -0.42
C ARG A 335 16.35 50.68 0.16
N GLU A 336 17.45 50.34 -0.50
CA GLU A 336 18.81 50.70 -0.08
C GLU A 336 19.04 52.23 -0.14
N GLN A 337 18.52 52.92 -1.16
CA GLN A 337 18.55 54.39 -1.26
C GLN A 337 17.68 55.08 -0.21
N CYS A 338 16.45 54.59 0.02
CA CYS A 338 15.59 55.11 1.07
C CYS A 338 16.21 54.94 2.46
N ALA A 339 16.87 53.79 2.72
CA ALA A 339 17.58 53.53 3.95
C ALA A 339 18.80 54.47 4.12
N ALA A 340 19.56 54.72 3.05
CA ALA A 340 20.69 55.66 3.07
C ALA A 340 20.27 57.12 3.32
N LEU A 341 19.04 57.49 2.94
CA LEU A 341 18.44 58.81 3.17
C LEU A 341 17.70 58.91 4.52
N GLY A 342 17.76 57.88 5.37
CA GLY A 342 17.17 57.90 6.71
C GLY A 342 15.66 57.65 6.77
N TYR A 343 15.02 57.22 5.67
CA TYR A 343 13.61 56.81 5.68
C TYR A 343 13.48 55.40 6.27
N SER A 344 13.07 55.30 7.55
CA SER A 344 12.66 54.03 8.16
C SER A 344 11.27 53.65 7.68
N GLY A 345 11.20 52.68 6.76
CA GLY A 345 9.93 52.26 6.14
C GLY A 345 9.03 51.44 7.07
N GLU A 346 8.13 52.10 7.79
CA GLU A 346 6.79 51.56 8.05
C GLU A 346 5.84 52.10 6.98
N SER A 347 5.58 51.31 5.94
CA SER A 347 4.45 51.57 5.06
C SER A 347 3.91 50.26 4.49
N ASP A 348 2.89 49.73 5.16
CA ASP A 348 1.64 49.25 4.56
C ASP A 348 1.75 48.59 3.17
N ASN A 349 2.37 47.40 3.11
CA ASN A 349 2.60 46.63 1.89
C ASN A 349 1.34 45.90 1.35
N GLY A 350 0.24 46.62 1.16
CA GLY A 350 -0.99 46.06 0.58
C GLY A 350 -1.81 47.00 -0.31
N ALA A 351 -1.82 48.31 -0.05
CA ALA A 351 -2.85 49.19 -0.61
C ALA A 351 -2.49 49.88 -1.95
N MET A 352 -1.21 50.12 -2.26
CA MET A 352 -0.86 50.91 -3.45
C MET A 352 -0.90 50.14 -4.79
N LEU A 353 -0.67 48.83 -4.79
CA LEU A 353 -0.74 48.02 -6.02
C LEU A 353 -2.18 47.72 -6.48
N VAL A 354 -3.16 47.82 -5.58
CA VAL A 354 -4.59 47.60 -5.91
C VAL A 354 -5.21 48.86 -6.55
N ARG A 355 -4.72 50.07 -6.22
CA ARG A 355 -5.33 51.32 -6.70
C ARG A 355 -4.98 51.67 -8.15
N GLN A 356 -3.82 51.26 -8.67
CA GLN A 356 -3.48 51.46 -10.10
C GLN A 356 -4.12 50.43 -11.04
N ARG A 357 -4.56 49.26 -10.54
CA ARG A 357 -5.23 48.25 -11.37
C ARG A 357 -6.70 48.60 -11.65
N LYS A 358 -7.39 49.30 -10.74
CA LYS A 358 -8.77 49.77 -10.96
C LYS A 358 -8.90 50.89 -11.99
N ASN A 359 -7.90 51.76 -12.15
CA ASN A 359 -7.98 52.88 -13.10
C ASN A 359 -7.62 52.52 -14.54
N LYS A 360 -7.04 51.34 -14.82
CA LYS A 360 -6.66 50.95 -16.18
C LYS A 360 -7.72 50.13 -16.93
N PHE A 361 -8.76 49.66 -16.24
CA PHE A 361 -9.91 48.95 -16.85
C PHE A 361 -11.14 49.84 -17.05
N SER A 362 -11.06 51.14 -16.72
CA SER A 362 -12.20 52.07 -16.84
C SER A 362 -12.21 52.91 -18.12
N ASN A 363 -11.19 52.83 -18.99
CA ASN A 363 -11.00 53.80 -20.07
C ASN A 363 -10.95 53.27 -21.51
N ASP A 364 -11.23 51.99 -21.75
CA ASP A 364 -11.52 51.53 -23.12
C ASP A 364 -13.02 51.29 -23.27
N GLY A 365 -13.68 52.34 -23.78
CA GLY A 365 -15.12 52.41 -23.95
C GLY A 365 -15.66 51.51 -25.08
N LYS A 366 -16.86 50.99 -24.82
CA LYS A 366 -18.01 50.82 -25.73
C LYS A 366 -17.71 50.63 -27.23
N CYS A 367 -18.06 49.45 -27.76
CA CYS A 367 -18.85 49.38 -28.99
C CYS A 367 -19.71 48.10 -29.06
N SER A 368 -21.01 48.34 -29.14
CA SER A 368 -22.14 47.60 -29.75
C SER A 368 -22.22 46.05 -29.78
N ALA A 369 -23.27 45.58 -29.10
CA ALA A 369 -24.33 44.64 -29.49
C ALA A 369 -24.28 43.85 -30.81
N VAL A 370 -24.85 42.64 -30.74
CA VAL A 370 -25.88 42.00 -31.61
C VAL A 370 -25.55 40.53 -31.95
N ILE A 371 -26.47 39.65 -31.49
CA ILE A 371 -26.70 38.20 -31.72
C ILE A 371 -25.68 37.22 -31.11
#